data_AF-A0A3M1ULF2-F1
#
_entry.id   AF-A0A3M1ULF2-F1
#
_cell.length_a   1.000
_cell.length_b   1.000
_cell.length_c   1.000
_cell.angle_alpha   90.00
_cell.angle_beta   90.00
_cell.angle_gamma   90.00
#
_symmetry.space_group_name_H-M   'P 1'
#
loop_
_entity.id
_entity.type
_entity.pdbx_description
1 polymer ?
#
loop_
_entity_poly.entity_id
_entity_poly.type
_entity_poly.pdbx_seq_one_letter_code
_entity_poly.pdbx_strand_id
1 'polypeptide(L)'
;MEENENRIGKNLRFLRKRQGLSQSQLAEKLNMNRGNIASYEKGAAYPNAKKLLQIAKYFGVDMQRLVEEDLERSLEQQGEIVPKVARKVPAEELEKFRRQTKRYRKILEGLADYYEYEKEKALSGERQLSEAVRSMDIERLLEISQEVLKQNHQLLALLSGQEEGNG
;
A
#
# COMPACT_ATOMS: atom_id res chain seq x y z
N MET A 1 -10.67 -15.80 36.74
CA MET A 1 -11.84 -15.59 35.85
C MET A 1 -11.31 -14.74 34.72
N GLU A 2 -11.13 -15.32 33.53
CA GLU A 2 -10.67 -14.55 32.36
C GLU A 2 -11.73 -13.48 32.07
N GLU A 3 -11.33 -12.21 32.14
CA GLU A 3 -12.14 -11.11 31.65
C GLU A 3 -12.54 -11.44 30.21
N ASN A 4 -13.85 -11.45 29.96
CA ASN A 4 -14.44 -11.70 28.66
C ASN A 4 -14.01 -10.56 27.72
N GLU A 5 -12.83 -10.69 27.14
CA GLU A 5 -12.16 -9.68 26.34
C GLU A 5 -13.02 -9.44 25.08
N ASN A 6 -13.58 -8.23 24.92
CA ASN A 6 -14.40 -7.89 23.75
C ASN A 6 -13.55 -7.92 22.46
N ARG A 7 -13.35 -9.11 21.90
CA ARG A 7 -12.51 -9.36 20.74
C ARG A 7 -13.07 -8.67 19.50
N ILE A 8 -14.37 -8.79 19.28
CA ILE A 8 -15.08 -8.16 18.14
C ILE A 8 -14.86 -6.66 18.14
N GLY A 9 -15.05 -5.98 19.27
CA GLY A 9 -14.86 -4.53 19.35
C GLY A 9 -13.41 -4.08 19.16
N LYS A 10 -12.45 -4.84 19.70
CA LYS A 10 -11.02 -4.57 19.48
C LYS A 10 -10.65 -4.71 18.01
N ASN A 11 -11.05 -5.82 17.38
CA ASN A 11 -10.83 -6.08 15.97
C ASN A 11 -11.51 -5.04 15.08
N LEU A 12 -12.76 -4.68 15.36
CA LEU A 12 -13.48 -3.63 14.64
C LEU A 12 -12.75 -2.27 14.73
N ARG A 13 -12.31 -1.89 15.94
CA ARG A 13 -11.56 -0.65 16.16
C ARG A 13 -10.24 -0.65 15.40
N PHE A 14 -9.51 -1.76 15.44
CA PHE A 14 -8.26 -1.95 14.73
C PHE A 14 -8.46 -1.81 13.22
N LEU A 15 -9.39 -2.56 12.63
CA LEU A 15 -9.70 -2.51 11.19
C LEU A 15 -10.16 -1.12 10.74
N ARG A 16 -11.00 -0.45 11.54
CA ARG A 16 -11.42 0.93 11.27
C ARG A 16 -10.24 1.89 11.21
N LYS A 17 -9.35 1.82 12.21
CA LYS A 17 -8.15 2.67 12.28
C LYS A 17 -7.17 2.37 11.14
N ARG A 18 -7.05 1.11 10.72
CA ARG A 18 -6.24 0.69 9.55
C ARG A 18 -6.69 1.40 8.27
N GLN A 19 -7.99 1.58 8.07
CA GLN A 19 -8.53 2.34 6.94
C GLN A 19 -8.59 3.87 7.16
N GLY A 20 -8.09 4.38 8.29
CA GLY A 20 -8.10 5.82 8.58
C GLY A 20 -9.50 6.44 8.79
N LEU A 21 -10.50 5.63 9.11
CA LEU A 21 -11.89 6.08 9.24
C LEU A 21 -12.20 6.56 10.66
N SER A 22 -13.00 7.61 10.77
CA SER A 22 -13.70 7.96 12.01
C SER A 22 -14.86 6.99 12.27
N GLN A 23 -15.37 6.96 13.52
CA GLN A 23 -16.53 6.14 13.84
C GLN A 23 -17.77 6.53 13.01
N SER A 24 -17.92 7.82 12.69
CA SER A 24 -19.01 8.31 11.85
C SER A 24 -18.86 7.84 10.40
N GLN A 25 -17.64 7.94 9.85
CA GLN A 25 -17.37 7.50 8.48
C GLN A 25 -17.59 5.99 8.31
N LEU A 26 -17.14 5.17 9.27
CA LEU A 26 -17.42 3.74 9.22
C LEU A 26 -18.92 3.44 9.34
N ALA A 27 -19.63 4.18 10.19
CA ALA A 27 -21.06 4.03 10.34
C ALA A 27 -21.80 4.32 9.03
N GLU A 28 -21.45 5.40 8.33
CA GLU A 28 -21.97 5.72 6.99
C GLU A 28 -21.71 4.60 5.98
N LYS A 29 -20.47 4.10 5.91
CA LYS A 29 -20.09 3.00 5.00
C LYS A 29 -20.85 1.70 5.27
N LEU A 30 -21.16 1.42 6.52
CA LEU A 30 -21.92 0.25 6.95
C LEU A 30 -23.43 0.50 7.03
N ASN A 31 -23.92 1.68 6.65
CA ASN A 31 -25.33 2.06 6.83
C ASN A 31 -25.83 1.79 8.27
N MET A 32 -25.02 2.19 9.24
CA MET A 32 -25.29 2.10 10.68
C MET A 32 -25.22 3.50 11.29
N ASN A 33 -25.74 3.65 12.51
CA ASN A 33 -25.51 4.89 13.27
C ASN A 33 -24.12 4.87 13.95
N ARG A 34 -23.54 6.05 14.17
CA ARG A 34 -22.25 6.21 14.86
C ARG A 34 -22.24 5.56 16.25
N GLY A 35 -23.37 5.62 16.96
CA GLY A 35 -23.54 5.03 18.28
C GLY A 35 -23.30 3.51 18.31
N ASN A 36 -23.77 2.79 17.28
CA ASN A 36 -23.58 1.35 17.14
C ASN A 36 -22.09 1.03 17.08
N ILE A 37 -21.34 1.72 16.20
CA ILE A 37 -19.89 1.53 16.07
C ILE A 37 -19.19 1.84 17.39
N ALA A 38 -19.53 2.96 18.04
CA ALA A 38 -18.94 3.33 19.32
C ALA A 38 -19.23 2.29 20.42
N SER A 39 -20.46 1.77 20.49
CA SER A 39 -20.85 0.75 21.47
C SER A 39 -20.17 -0.58 21.22
N TYR A 40 -20.03 -0.99 19.96
CA TYR A 40 -19.32 -2.22 19.58
C TYR A 40 -17.83 -2.13 19.95
N GLU A 41 -17.16 -1.03 19.60
CA GLU A 41 -15.74 -0.83 19.93
C GLU A 41 -15.44 -0.78 21.43
N LYS A 42 -16.39 -0.29 22.23
CA LYS A 42 -16.27 -0.21 23.69
C LYS A 42 -16.72 -1.48 24.42
N GLY A 43 -17.39 -2.42 23.73
CA GLY A 43 -17.97 -3.62 24.34
C GLY A 43 -19.26 -3.38 25.10
N ALA A 44 -19.88 -2.20 24.92
CA ALA A 44 -21.18 -1.89 25.50
C ALA A 44 -22.33 -2.60 24.78
N ALA A 45 -22.12 -3.07 23.55
CA ALA A 45 -23.07 -3.89 22.80
C ALA A 45 -22.32 -4.83 21.85
N TYR A 46 -23.01 -5.88 21.40
CA TYR A 46 -22.51 -6.80 20.38
C TYR A 46 -23.30 -6.67 19.07
N PRO A 47 -22.64 -6.70 17.90
CA PRO A 47 -23.35 -6.77 16.63
C PRO A 47 -24.04 -8.13 16.49
N ASN A 48 -25.27 -8.14 15.97
CA ASN A 48 -25.92 -9.39 15.60
C ASN A 48 -25.22 -10.02 14.38
N ALA A 49 -25.54 -11.29 14.08
CA ALA A 49 -24.91 -12.03 12.98
C ALA A 49 -24.95 -11.29 11.63
N LYS A 50 -26.06 -10.63 11.30
CA LYS A 50 -26.20 -9.86 10.05
C LYS A 50 -25.24 -8.67 10.01
N LYS A 51 -25.13 -7.91 11.10
CA LYS A 51 -24.22 -6.76 11.21
C LYS A 51 -22.75 -7.21 11.23
N LEU A 52 -22.47 -8.31 11.92
CA LEU A 52 -21.13 -8.90 11.97
C LEU A 52 -20.69 -9.36 10.58
N LEU A 53 -21.59 -9.99 9.80
CA LEU A 53 -21.31 -10.39 8.43
C LEU A 53 -21.06 -9.18 7.53
N GLN A 54 -21.81 -8.10 7.73
CA GLN A 54 -21.63 -6.86 6.98
C GLN A 54 -20.27 -6.22 7.27
N ILE A 55 -19.85 -6.20 8.54
CA ILE A 55 -18.52 -5.73 8.96
C ILE A 55 -17.43 -6.60 8.30
N ALA A 56 -17.55 -7.92 8.41
CA ALA A 56 -16.61 -8.88 7.83
C ALA A 56 -16.43 -8.66 6.31
N LYS A 57 -17.55 -8.56 5.57
CA LYS A 57 -17.55 -8.26 4.14
C LYS A 57 -16.93 -6.92 3.79
N TYR A 58 -17.22 -5.87 4.55
CA TYR A 58 -16.68 -4.54 4.30
C TYR A 58 -15.15 -4.49 4.45
N PHE A 59 -14.61 -5.21 5.43
CA PHE A 59 -13.16 -5.25 5.68
C PHE A 59 -12.45 -6.38 4.91
N GLY A 60 -13.17 -7.23 4.18
CA GLY A 60 -12.59 -8.36 3.46
C GLY A 60 -11.96 -9.40 4.40
N VAL A 61 -12.54 -9.58 5.59
CA VAL A 61 -12.07 -10.56 6.59
C VAL A 61 -13.14 -11.60 6.86
N ASP A 62 -12.73 -12.81 7.22
CA ASP A 62 -13.68 -13.85 7.62
C ASP A 62 -14.34 -13.52 8.96
N MET A 63 -15.63 -13.81 9.05
CA MET A 63 -16.41 -13.59 10.29
C MET A 63 -15.79 -14.35 11.47
N GLN A 64 -15.32 -15.58 11.25
CA GLN A 64 -14.69 -16.38 12.29
C GLN A 64 -13.46 -15.69 12.88
N ARG A 65 -12.57 -15.19 12.01
CA ARG A 65 -11.37 -14.46 12.42
C ARG A 65 -11.70 -13.19 13.21
N LEU A 66 -12.75 -12.48 12.80
CA LEU A 66 -13.22 -11.29 13.50
C LEU A 66 -13.67 -11.57 14.95
N VAL A 67 -14.12 -12.80 15.23
CA VAL A 67 -14.63 -13.23 16.54
C VAL A 67 -13.55 -13.90 17.39
N GLU A 68 -12.71 -14.75 16.79
CA GLU A 68 -11.81 -15.66 17.52
C GLU A 68 -10.37 -15.12 17.61
N GLU A 69 -9.89 -14.43 16.58
CA GLU A 69 -8.47 -14.04 16.49
C GLU A 69 -8.21 -12.63 17.01
N ASP A 70 -7.04 -12.43 17.62
CA ASP A 70 -6.45 -11.10 17.74
C ASP A 70 -5.90 -10.66 16.37
N LEU A 71 -6.70 -9.93 15.60
CA LEU A 71 -6.31 -9.52 14.25
C LEU A 71 -5.12 -8.57 14.25
N GLU A 72 -4.96 -7.76 15.30
CA GLU A 72 -3.80 -6.86 15.41
C GLU A 72 -2.52 -7.67 15.54
N ARG A 73 -2.47 -8.65 16.45
CA ARG A 73 -1.29 -9.52 16.63
C ARG A 73 -1.06 -10.48 15.46
N SER A 74 -2.12 -11.10 14.94
CA SER A 74 -2.05 -12.08 13.85
C SER A 74 -1.43 -11.47 12.59
N LEU A 75 -1.84 -10.24 12.25
CA LEU A 75 -1.30 -9.52 11.09
C LEU A 75 0.11 -8.96 11.34
N GLU A 76 0.44 -8.52 12.56
CA GLU A 76 1.81 -8.11 12.92
C GLU A 76 2.82 -9.27 12.79
N GLN A 77 2.43 -10.50 13.12
CA GLN A 77 3.30 -11.69 13.06
C GLN A 77 3.54 -12.21 11.63
N GLN A 78 2.62 -11.94 10.70
CA GLN A 78 2.72 -12.40 9.31
C GLN A 78 3.61 -11.52 8.43
N GLY A 79 4.29 -10.51 9.00
CA GLY A 79 5.17 -9.62 8.23
C GLY A 79 4.42 -8.73 7.24
N GLU A 80 3.09 -8.73 7.24
CA GLU A 80 2.31 -7.63 6.66
C GLU A 80 2.67 -6.39 7.47
N ILE A 81 3.47 -5.50 6.90
CA ILE A 81 3.72 -4.18 7.49
C ILE A 81 2.36 -3.49 7.55
N VAL A 82 1.68 -3.57 8.70
CA VAL A 82 0.41 -2.91 8.94
C VAL A 82 0.74 -1.46 9.29
N PRO A 83 0.45 -0.46 8.43
CA PRO A 83 0.68 0.92 8.83
C PRO A 83 -0.33 1.24 9.94
N LYS A 84 0.16 1.54 11.15
CA LYS A 84 -0.65 1.87 12.34
C LYS A 84 -1.54 3.11 12.19
N VAL A 85 -1.45 3.79 11.06
CA VAL A 85 -2.39 4.77 10.56
C VAL A 85 -2.19 4.65 9.04
N ALA A 86 -3.25 4.49 8.25
CA ALA A 86 -3.23 5.11 6.93
C ALA A 86 -3.06 6.61 7.18
N ARG A 87 -1.82 7.05 7.47
CA ARG A 87 -1.47 8.45 7.36
C ARG A 87 -1.85 8.74 5.92
N LYS A 88 -2.85 9.61 5.71
CA LYS A 88 -2.90 10.36 4.45
C LYS A 88 -1.49 10.89 4.30
N VAL A 89 -0.74 10.34 3.34
CA VAL A 89 0.56 10.88 2.99
C VAL A 89 0.29 12.35 2.68
N PRO A 90 0.90 13.30 3.43
CA PRO A 90 0.68 14.71 3.16
C PRO A 90 0.87 14.98 1.67
N ALA A 91 0.00 15.77 1.06
CA ALA A 91 0.05 16.03 -0.38
C ALA A 91 1.44 16.52 -0.82
N GLU A 92 2.13 17.27 0.05
CA GLU A 92 3.50 17.72 -0.17
C GLU A 92 4.53 16.57 -0.23
N GLU A 93 4.41 15.56 0.62
CA GLU A 93 5.28 14.38 0.59
C GLU A 93 5.03 13.55 -0.68
N LEU A 94 3.77 13.42 -1.09
CA LEU A 94 3.39 12.73 -2.32
C LEU A 94 3.92 13.46 -3.57
N GLU A 95 3.81 14.78 -3.61
CA GLU A 95 4.36 15.60 -4.70
C GLU A 95 5.89 15.60 -4.71
N LYS A 96 6.54 15.59 -3.54
CA LYS A 96 7.99 15.41 -3.43
C LYS A 96 8.42 14.06 -4.01
N PHE A 97 7.71 12.99 -3.66
CA PHE A 97 7.97 11.65 -4.17
C PHE A 97 7.74 11.59 -5.69
N ARG A 98 6.60 12.11 -6.19
CA ARG A 98 6.30 12.21 -7.62
C ARG A 98 7.38 12.96 -8.40
N ARG A 99 7.87 14.08 -7.87
CA ARG A 99 8.97 14.86 -8.46
C ARG A 99 10.28 14.05 -8.49
N GLN A 100 10.59 13.33 -7.41
CA GLN A 100 11.77 12.48 -7.33
C GLN A 100 11.69 11.33 -8.34
N THR A 101 10.55 10.66 -8.45
CA THR A 101 10.29 9.60 -9.45
C THR A 101 10.46 10.12 -10.87
N LYS A 102 9.91 11.30 -11.20
CA LYS A 102 10.11 11.95 -12.51
C LYS A 102 11.57 12.27 -12.79
N ARG A 103 12.31 12.77 -11.79
CA ARG A 103 13.74 13.08 -11.94
C ARG A 103 14.57 11.82 -12.17
N TYR A 104 14.30 10.77 -11.38
CA TYR A 104 15.00 9.49 -11.51
C TYR A 104 14.78 8.87 -12.89
N ARG A 105 13.54 8.92 -13.40
CA ARG A 105 13.23 8.49 -14.77
C ARG A 105 14.07 9.20 -15.83
N LYS A 106 14.15 10.53 -15.80
CA LYS A 106 14.96 11.30 -16.77
C LYS A 106 16.44 10.92 -16.74
N ILE A 107 16.98 10.62 -15.56
CA ILE A 107 18.37 10.18 -15.41
C ILE A 107 18.53 8.79 -16.06
N LEU A 108 17.59 7.88 -15.80
CA LEU A 108 17.62 6.53 -16.37
C LEU A 108 17.47 6.53 -17.89
N GLU A 109 16.59 7.38 -18.44
CA GLU A 109 16.45 7.58 -19.90
C GLU A 109 17.79 8.00 -20.50
N GLY A 110 18.44 9.03 -19.94
CA GLY A 110 19.75 9.47 -20.42
C GLY A 110 20.86 8.42 -20.26
N LEU A 111 20.82 7.61 -19.21
CA LEU A 111 21.76 6.50 -19.02
C LEU A 111 21.52 5.38 -20.02
N ALA A 112 20.26 5.05 -20.31
CA ALA A 112 19.89 4.06 -21.32
C ALA A 112 20.29 4.54 -22.73
N ASP A 113 20.01 5.79 -23.08
CA ASP A 113 20.42 6.39 -24.36
C ASP A 113 21.95 6.36 -24.51
N TYR A 114 22.68 6.71 -23.46
CA TYR A 114 24.15 6.66 -23.46
C TYR A 114 24.66 5.22 -23.60
N TYR A 115 24.03 4.27 -22.91
CA TYR A 115 24.38 2.85 -22.99
C TYR A 115 24.18 2.31 -24.41
N GLU A 116 23.04 2.57 -25.03
CA GLU A 116 22.76 2.15 -26.40
C GLU A 116 23.72 2.81 -27.41
N TYR A 117 24.01 4.11 -27.24
CA TYR A 117 24.99 4.79 -28.07
C TYR A 117 26.39 4.15 -28.01
N GLU A 118 26.90 3.85 -26.80
CA GLU A 118 28.20 3.19 -26.65
C GLU A 118 28.19 1.76 -27.24
N LYS A 119 27.07 1.04 -27.09
CA LYS A 119 26.86 -0.30 -27.65
C LYS A 119 26.87 -0.27 -29.18
N GLU A 120 26.19 0.68 -29.81
CA GLU A 120 26.20 0.87 -31.26
C GLU A 120 27.60 1.18 -31.80
N LYS A 121 28.34 2.10 -31.16
CA LYS A 121 29.71 2.46 -31.55
C LYS A 121 30.70 1.31 -31.42
N ALA A 122 30.42 0.38 -30.50
CA ALA A 122 31.20 -0.83 -30.35
C ALA A 122 30.93 -1.86 -31.43
N LEU A 123 29.65 -2.03 -31.78
CA LEU A 123 29.22 -2.92 -32.86
C LEU A 123 29.70 -2.43 -34.23
N SER A 124 29.78 -1.12 -34.45
CA SER A 124 30.32 -0.54 -35.68
C SER A 124 31.85 -0.56 -35.76
N GLY A 125 32.54 -0.98 -34.70
CA GLY A 125 34.01 -1.06 -34.64
C GLY A 125 34.70 0.31 -34.52
N GLU A 126 33.94 1.39 -34.38
CA GLU A 126 34.46 2.76 -34.23
C GLU A 126 35.09 3.00 -32.86
N ARG A 127 34.70 2.24 -31.82
CA ARG A 127 35.19 2.39 -30.46
C ARG A 127 35.15 1.07 -29.69
N GLN A 128 36.09 0.83 -28.77
CA GLN A 128 35.93 -0.28 -27.82
C GLN A 128 35.07 0.17 -26.63
N LEU A 129 34.11 -0.66 -26.23
CA LEU A 129 33.32 -0.44 -25.01
C LEU A 129 34.26 -0.30 -23.80
N SER A 130 33.97 0.67 -22.94
CA SER A 130 34.59 0.72 -21.63
C SER A 130 34.22 -0.54 -20.82
N GLU A 131 35.13 -0.98 -19.94
CA GLU A 131 34.94 -2.16 -19.09
C GLU A 131 33.67 -2.07 -18.23
N ALA A 132 33.32 -0.86 -17.78
CA ALA A 132 32.09 -0.58 -17.04
C ALA A 132 30.81 -0.83 -17.86
N VAL A 133 30.84 -0.61 -19.18
CA VAL A 133 29.67 -0.78 -20.07
C VAL A 133 29.55 -2.21 -20.58
N ARG A 134 30.64 -2.98 -20.60
CA ARG A 134 30.64 -4.41 -20.93
C ARG A 134 30.03 -5.29 -19.84
N SER A 135 29.88 -4.79 -18.60
CA SER A 135 29.35 -5.61 -17.51
C SER A 135 27.84 -5.80 -17.64
N MET A 136 27.38 -7.04 -17.45
CA MET A 136 25.95 -7.39 -17.26
C MET A 136 25.28 -6.58 -16.14
N ASP A 137 26.08 -5.96 -15.27
CA ASP A 137 25.61 -5.17 -14.14
C ASP A 137 24.87 -3.92 -14.59
N ILE A 138 25.20 -3.30 -15.74
CA ILE A 138 24.47 -2.12 -16.23
C ILE A 138 23.10 -2.51 -16.78
N GLU A 139 23.00 -3.53 -17.63
CA GLU A 139 21.70 -4.00 -18.16
C GLU A 139 20.78 -4.42 -17.01
N ARG A 140 21.30 -5.19 -16.05
CA ARG A 140 20.54 -5.61 -14.86
C ARG A 140 20.16 -4.44 -13.96
N LEU A 141 21.04 -3.45 -13.80
CA LEU A 141 20.73 -2.24 -13.05
C LEU A 141 19.61 -1.44 -13.73
N LEU A 142 19.63 -1.31 -15.06
CA LEU A 142 18.57 -0.65 -15.83
C LEU A 142 17.23 -1.37 -15.66
N GLU A 143 17.21 -2.71 -15.76
CA GLU A 143 16.01 -3.52 -15.53
C GLU A 143 15.43 -3.32 -14.12
N ILE A 144 16.24 -3.45 -13.08
CA ILE A 144 15.80 -3.25 -11.70
C ILE A 144 15.29 -1.83 -11.50
N SER A 145 15.99 -0.84 -12.09
CA SER A 145 15.61 0.56 -12.00
C SER A 145 14.26 0.85 -12.68
N GLN A 146 13.97 0.20 -13.80
CA GLN A 146 12.68 0.26 -14.48
C GLN A 146 11.55 -0.37 -13.65
N GLU A 147 11.80 -1.51 -13.01
CA GLU A 147 10.81 -2.15 -12.14
C GLU A 147 10.52 -1.29 -10.89
N VAL A 148 11.54 -0.67 -10.30
CA VAL A 148 11.36 0.31 -9.20
C VAL A 148 10.50 1.50 -9.65
N LEU A 149 10.72 2.03 -10.85
CA LEU A 149 9.88 3.10 -11.39
C LEU A 149 8.41 2.66 -11.56
N LYS A 150 8.19 1.46 -12.08
CA LYS A 150 6.85 0.89 -12.26
C LYS A 150 6.12 0.76 -10.92
N GLN A 151 6.81 0.25 -9.89
CA GLN A 151 6.26 0.16 -8.53
C GLN A 151 5.99 1.54 -7.93
N ASN A 152 6.87 2.52 -8.15
CA ASN A 152 6.62 3.91 -7.73
C ASN A 152 5.38 4.50 -8.40
N HIS A 153 5.13 4.20 -9.67
CA HIS A 153 3.91 4.64 -10.38
C HIS A 153 2.65 3.99 -9.82
N GLN A 154 2.68 2.67 -9.59
CA GLN A 154 1.56 1.95 -8.97
C GLN A 154 1.25 2.51 -7.58
N LEU A 155 2.29 2.77 -6.77
CA LEU A 155 2.14 3.37 -5.46
C LEU A 155 1.53 4.77 -5.54
N LEU A 156 2.00 5.60 -6.47
CA LEU A 156 1.44 6.93 -6.69
C LEU A 156 -0.04 6.86 -7.07
N ALA A 157 -0.44 5.97 -7.98
CA ALA A 157 -1.82 5.79 -8.41
C ALA A 157 -2.75 5.33 -7.26
N LEU A 158 -2.28 4.36 -6.48
CA LEU A 158 -3.00 3.87 -5.29
C LEU A 158 -3.19 4.98 -4.24
N LEU A 159 -2.20 5.86 -4.08
CA LEU A 159 -2.23 6.95 -3.09
C LEU A 159 -2.99 8.20 -3.60
N SER A 160 -3.03 8.45 -4.91
CA SER A 160 -3.73 9.60 -5.49
C SER A 160 -5.22 9.37 -5.74
N GLY A 161 -5.73 8.14 -5.58
CA GLY A 161 -7.14 7.81 -5.77
C GLY A 161 -7.67 8.06 -7.18
N GLN A 162 -6.77 8.18 -8.16
CA GLN A 162 -7.11 8.34 -9.58
C GLN A 162 -6.48 7.17 -10.34
N GLU A 163 -7.34 6.34 -10.93
CA GLU A 163 -7.01 5.57 -12.12
C GLU A 163 -6.61 6.58 -13.20
N GLU A 164 -5.32 6.69 -13.52
CA GLU A 164 -4.91 7.32 -14.78
C GLU A 164 -5.35 6.36 -15.89
N GLY A 165 -6.53 6.62 -16.44
CA GLY A 165 -6.95 6.09 -17.72
C GLY A 165 -5.94 6.50 -18.79
N ASN A 166 -5.40 5.50 -19.49
CA ASN A 166 -4.66 5.67 -20.74
C ASN A 166 -5.44 6.59 -21.69
N GLY A 167 -4.80 7.69 -22.09
CA GLY A 167 -5.12 8.50 -23.25
C GLY A 167 -3.84 8.82 -23.99
#